data_AF-A0A916F505-F1
#
_entry.id   AF-A0A916F505-F1
#
_cell.length_a   1.000
_cell.length_b   1.000
_cell.length_c   1.000
_cell.angle_alpha   90.00
_cell.angle_beta   90.00
_cell.angle_gamma   90.00
#
_symmetry.space_group_name_H-M   'P 1'
#
loop_
_entity.id
_entity.type
_entity.pdbx_description
1 polymer ?
#
loop_
_entity_poly.entity_id
_entity_poly.type
_entity_poly.pdbx_seq_one_letter_code
_entity_poly.pdbx_strand_id
1 'polypeptide(L)'
;MFGNRINWLPVVSLLTATVLWASSFIALKLAFRSYDPMFVIFGRMVVASACFLFFLPGFLKNIDYRPGDIRRIAFMALCEPCLYFIFEAKAVVNTTASQMGMICATLPLIVAVVAWIVLKETISRRMIAGFFMAIVGACWLSISAESSPDAPNPALGNFYEFLAMVCAAGYITTCKYLTSRYSPFFLTAIQAFVGAVFFLPLALFPESTLPATFETTATGAVVYLGAVVTLGAYGCYNYGVSKLPASQATAFINLIPVFTIILGWLILGERFNFMQYLAAAMVFAGVIVSQDNTGREAAVSET
;
A
#
# COMPACT_ATOMS: atom_id res chain seq x y z
N MET A 1 -15.65 -31.68 -20.85
CA MET A 1 -14.39 -31.48 -20.09
C MET A 1 -13.67 -30.26 -20.67
N PHE A 2 -14.05 -29.05 -20.25
CA PHE A 2 -13.33 -27.83 -20.62
C PHE A 2 -12.41 -27.47 -19.46
N GLY A 3 -11.11 -27.61 -19.67
CA GLY A 3 -10.10 -27.27 -18.68
C GLY A 3 -10.17 -25.78 -18.36
N ASN A 4 -10.46 -25.45 -17.11
CA ASN A 4 -10.23 -24.12 -16.55
C ASN A 4 -8.74 -23.79 -16.72
N ARG A 5 -8.38 -23.08 -17.80
CA ARG A 5 -7.07 -22.43 -17.87
C ARG A 5 -7.08 -21.33 -16.83
N ILE A 6 -6.41 -21.57 -15.70
CA ILE A 6 -6.16 -20.54 -14.68
C ILE A 6 -5.56 -19.34 -15.40
N ASN A 7 -6.28 -18.21 -15.39
CA ASN A 7 -5.75 -16.97 -15.93
C ASN A 7 -4.71 -16.45 -14.94
N TRP A 8 -3.43 -16.72 -15.21
CA TRP A 8 -2.32 -16.34 -14.34
C TRP A 8 -2.03 -14.84 -14.35
N LEU A 9 -2.59 -14.07 -15.29
CA LEU A 9 -2.25 -12.67 -15.46
C LEU A 9 -2.58 -11.81 -14.22
N PRO A 10 -3.76 -11.91 -13.57
CA PRO A 10 -4.04 -11.17 -12.34
C PRO A 10 -3.10 -11.55 -11.18
N VAL A 11 -2.71 -12.83 -11.08
CA VAL A 11 -1.78 -13.31 -10.05
C VAL A 11 -0.39 -12.73 -10.25
N VAL A 12 0.13 -12.76 -11.48
CA VAL A 12 1.43 -12.16 -11.83
C VAL A 12 1.41 -10.65 -11.60
N SER A 13 0.31 -9.98 -11.94
CA SER A 13 0.14 -8.54 -11.67
C SER A 13 0.20 -8.24 -10.16
N LEU A 14 -0.50 -9.00 -9.32
CA LEU A 14 -0.48 -8.79 -7.88
C LEU A 14 0.90 -9.08 -7.27
N LEU A 15 1.58 -10.15 -7.71
CA LEU A 15 2.96 -10.44 -7.29
C LEU A 15 3.93 -9.33 -7.69
N THR A 16 3.77 -8.80 -8.91
CA THR A 16 4.59 -7.67 -9.37
C THR A 16 4.35 -6.44 -8.51
N ALA A 17 3.08 -6.12 -8.22
CA ALA A 17 2.72 -5.00 -7.38
C ALA A 17 3.34 -5.10 -5.97
N THR A 18 3.32 -6.29 -5.36
CA THR A 18 3.84 -6.47 -3.99
C THR A 18 5.35 -6.38 -3.91
N VAL A 19 6.08 -6.91 -4.91
CA VAL A 19 7.54 -6.71 -5.01
C VAL A 19 7.86 -5.22 -5.18
N LEU A 20 7.13 -4.52 -6.04
CA LEU A 20 7.35 -3.09 -6.27
C LEU A 20 7.02 -2.23 -5.03
N TRP A 21 5.93 -2.49 -4.33
CA TRP A 21 5.62 -1.81 -3.06
C TRP A 21 6.62 -2.15 -1.95
N ALA A 22 7.09 -3.39 -1.85
CA ALA A 22 8.15 -3.70 -0.89
C ALA A 22 9.43 -2.90 -1.17
N SER A 23 9.82 -2.78 -2.45
CA SER A 23 10.97 -1.98 -2.84
C SER A 23 10.76 -0.46 -2.68
N SER A 24 9.51 0.02 -2.62
CA SER A 24 9.26 1.45 -2.50
C SER A 24 9.66 2.01 -1.14
N PHE A 25 9.54 1.22 -0.06
CA PHE A 25 10.05 1.63 1.26
C PHE A 25 11.56 1.88 1.23
N ILE A 26 12.30 1.05 0.48
CA ILE A 26 13.75 1.21 0.30
C ILE A 26 14.06 2.47 -0.50
N ALA A 27 13.36 2.68 -1.62
CA ALA A 27 13.53 3.87 -2.45
C ALA A 27 13.17 5.16 -1.69
N LEU A 28 12.13 5.15 -0.85
CA LEU A 28 11.77 6.26 0.02
C LEU A 28 12.88 6.57 1.02
N LYS A 29 13.43 5.56 1.70
CA LYS A 29 14.58 5.72 2.60
C LYS A 29 15.77 6.38 1.91
N LEU A 30 16.10 5.92 0.70
CA LEU A 30 17.21 6.48 -0.08
C LEU A 30 16.94 7.93 -0.50
N ALA A 31 15.72 8.24 -0.96
CA ALA A 31 15.35 9.60 -1.37
C ALA A 31 15.33 10.57 -0.18
N PHE A 32 14.81 10.15 0.98
CA PHE A 32 14.65 10.99 2.16
C PHE A 32 15.97 11.35 2.84
N ARG A 33 17.07 10.65 2.52
CA ARG A 33 18.43 11.03 2.97
C ARG A 33 18.91 12.34 2.36
N SER A 34 18.40 12.72 1.20
CA SER A 34 18.85 13.91 0.46
C SER A 34 17.75 14.94 0.24
N TYR A 35 16.49 14.51 0.23
CA TYR A 35 15.34 15.37 -0.06
C TYR A 35 14.31 15.36 1.06
N ASP A 36 13.62 16.49 1.19
CA ASP A 36 12.47 16.61 2.06
C ASP A 36 11.39 15.57 1.71
N PRO A 37 10.76 14.91 2.71
CA PRO A 37 9.72 13.91 2.48
C PRO A 37 8.58 14.40 1.59
N MET A 38 8.07 15.61 1.80
CA MET A 38 6.94 16.14 1.02
C MET A 38 7.36 16.44 -0.41
N PHE A 39 8.61 16.89 -0.62
CA PHE A 39 9.17 17.07 -1.96
C PHE A 39 9.27 15.74 -2.71
N VAL A 40 9.73 14.66 -2.05
CA VAL A 40 9.82 13.33 -2.66
C VAL A 40 8.44 12.79 -3.03
N ILE A 41 7.47 12.89 -2.12
CA ILE A 41 6.08 12.45 -2.38
C ILE A 41 5.45 13.27 -3.51
N PHE A 42 5.63 14.58 -3.53
CA PHE A 42 5.18 15.43 -4.64
C PHE A 42 5.86 15.02 -5.96
N GLY A 43 7.18 14.89 -5.97
CA GLY A 43 7.96 14.55 -7.16
C GLY A 43 7.52 13.23 -7.80
N ARG A 44 7.29 12.18 -6.99
CA ARG A 44 6.80 10.89 -7.53
C ARG A 44 5.40 11.01 -8.14
N MET A 45 4.52 11.84 -7.58
CA MET A 45 3.19 12.07 -8.13
C MET A 45 3.25 12.84 -9.45
N VAL A 46 4.16 13.82 -9.57
CA VAL A 46 4.42 14.55 -10.82
C VAL A 46 4.97 13.63 -11.89
N VAL A 47 5.97 12.80 -11.57
CA VAL A 47 6.54 11.83 -12.53
C VAL A 47 5.45 10.88 -13.02
N ALA A 48 4.66 10.29 -12.11
CA ALA A 48 3.57 9.41 -12.48
C ALA A 48 2.53 10.12 -13.36
N SER A 49 2.11 11.34 -12.98
CA SER A 49 1.18 12.16 -13.76
C SER A 49 1.70 12.43 -15.17
N ALA A 50 2.98 12.77 -15.31
CA ALA A 50 3.62 12.98 -16.61
C ALA A 50 3.59 11.70 -17.46
N CYS A 51 3.84 10.52 -16.86
CA CYS A 51 3.70 9.25 -17.57
C CYS A 51 2.25 9.00 -18.03
N PHE A 52 1.25 9.33 -17.21
CA PHE A 52 -0.16 9.16 -17.57
C PHE A 52 -0.63 10.12 -18.66
N LEU A 53 -0.03 11.31 -18.80
CA LEU A 53 -0.38 12.28 -19.85
C LEU A 53 -0.24 11.68 -21.26
N PHE A 54 0.76 10.82 -21.50
CA PHE A 54 0.95 10.14 -22.79
C PHE A 54 -0.23 9.25 -23.20
N PHE A 55 -1.03 8.79 -22.24
CA PHE A 55 -2.13 7.87 -22.46
C PHE A 55 -3.50 8.50 -22.19
N LEU A 56 -3.54 9.80 -21.83
CA LEU A 56 -4.74 10.56 -21.48
C LEU A 56 -5.89 10.45 -22.51
N PRO A 57 -5.64 10.47 -23.84
CA PRO A 57 -6.72 10.36 -24.84
C PRO A 57 -7.47 9.03 -24.81
N GLY A 58 -6.85 7.97 -24.28
CA GLY A 58 -7.47 6.65 -24.11
C GLY A 58 -8.36 6.55 -22.88
N PHE A 59 -8.05 7.31 -21.82
CA PHE A 59 -8.70 7.17 -20.51
C PHE A 59 -10.04 7.88 -20.40
N LEU A 60 -10.26 8.91 -21.21
CA LEU A 60 -11.51 9.67 -21.23
C LEU A 60 -12.61 8.99 -22.07
N LYS A 61 -12.30 7.86 -22.71
CA LYS A 61 -13.27 7.11 -23.52
C LYS A 61 -14.08 6.16 -22.63
N ASN A 62 -15.39 6.10 -22.90
CA ASN A 62 -16.32 5.14 -22.28
C ASN A 62 -16.45 5.24 -20.75
N ILE A 63 -16.40 6.45 -20.19
CA ILE A 63 -16.67 6.67 -18.76
C ILE A 63 -18.19 6.63 -18.52
N ASP A 64 -18.68 5.59 -17.84
CA ASP A 64 -20.08 5.50 -17.34
C ASP A 64 -20.23 6.22 -15.99
N TYR A 65 -20.20 7.55 -16.02
CA TYR A 65 -20.32 8.38 -14.82
C TYR A 65 -21.74 8.35 -14.24
N ARG A 66 -21.84 8.13 -12.92
CA ARG A 66 -23.12 8.21 -12.18
C ARG A 66 -23.09 9.27 -11.08
N PRO A 67 -24.24 9.87 -10.75
CA PRO A 67 -24.36 10.77 -9.60
C PRO A 67 -23.81 10.14 -8.32
N GLY A 68 -22.89 10.84 -7.65
CA GLY A 68 -22.23 10.37 -6.43
C GLY A 68 -20.90 9.64 -6.64
N ASP A 69 -20.49 9.37 -7.88
CA ASP A 69 -19.17 8.80 -8.16
C ASP A 69 -18.05 9.75 -7.76
N ILE A 70 -18.23 11.06 -7.98
CA ILE A 70 -17.24 12.06 -7.58
C ILE A 70 -16.93 12.00 -6.07
N ARG A 71 -17.92 11.74 -5.23
CA ARG A 71 -17.72 11.60 -3.78
C ARG A 71 -16.90 10.37 -3.44
N ARG A 72 -17.09 9.27 -4.17
CA ARG A 72 -16.32 8.03 -4.00
C ARG A 72 -14.90 8.17 -4.53
N ILE A 73 -14.72 8.80 -5.68
CA ILE A 73 -13.40 9.10 -6.24
C ILE A 73 -12.62 10.05 -5.31
N ALA A 74 -13.28 11.08 -4.78
CA ALA A 74 -12.68 12.00 -3.81
C ALA A 74 -12.30 11.27 -2.51
N PHE A 75 -13.17 10.39 -1.98
CA PHE A 75 -12.85 9.59 -0.81
C PHE A 75 -11.69 8.62 -1.07
N MET A 76 -11.70 7.93 -2.22
CA MET A 76 -10.63 7.05 -2.66
C MET A 76 -9.28 7.79 -2.69
N ALA A 77 -9.24 8.97 -3.32
CA ALA A 77 -8.03 9.78 -3.43
C ALA A 77 -7.59 10.38 -2.08
N LEU A 78 -8.55 10.76 -1.23
CA LEU A 78 -8.27 11.25 0.12
C LEU A 78 -7.62 10.16 0.98
N CYS A 79 -8.14 8.93 0.92
CA CYS A 79 -7.50 7.78 1.54
C CYS A 79 -6.11 7.56 0.94
N GLU A 80 -6.03 7.40 -0.38
CA GLU A 80 -4.79 7.15 -1.08
C GLU A 80 -4.85 7.77 -2.49
N PRO A 81 -4.00 8.77 -2.80
CA PRO A 81 -2.69 8.96 -2.19
C PRO A 81 -2.59 9.92 -0.99
N CYS A 82 -3.61 10.75 -0.68
CA CYS A 82 -3.40 11.93 0.17
C CYS A 82 -3.01 11.59 1.62
N LEU A 83 -3.91 11.00 2.41
CA LEU A 83 -3.64 10.70 3.81
C LEU A 83 -2.62 9.56 3.95
N TYR A 84 -2.73 8.54 3.10
CA TYR A 84 -1.78 7.42 3.07
C TYR A 84 -0.33 7.91 2.98
N PHE A 85 0.03 8.75 1.99
CA PHE A 85 1.43 9.15 1.84
C PHE A 85 1.89 10.17 2.88
N ILE A 86 0.99 10.91 3.54
CA ILE A 86 1.36 11.70 4.71
C ILE A 86 1.82 10.77 5.84
N PHE A 87 1.04 9.73 6.12
CA PHE A 87 1.37 8.79 7.18
C PHE A 87 2.58 7.92 6.81
N GLU A 88 2.68 7.44 5.57
CA GLU A 88 3.84 6.69 5.09
C GLU A 88 5.11 7.54 5.18
N ALA A 89 5.09 8.80 4.73
CA ALA A 89 6.25 9.69 4.85
C ALA A 89 6.68 9.88 6.30
N LYS A 90 5.72 10.05 7.22
CA LYS A 90 6.00 10.13 8.66
C LYS A 90 6.52 8.81 9.25
N ALA A 91 6.06 7.67 8.74
CA ALA A 91 6.55 6.37 9.14
C ALA A 91 8.00 6.16 8.68
N VAL A 92 8.32 6.46 7.42
CA VAL A 92 9.67 6.32 6.85
C VAL A 92 10.70 7.09 7.65
N VAL A 93 10.41 8.29 8.14
CA VAL A 93 11.39 9.07 8.92
C VAL A 93 11.54 8.59 10.37
N ASN A 94 10.68 7.71 10.86
CA ASN A 94 10.64 7.30 12.27
C ASN A 94 10.98 5.82 12.51
N THR A 95 10.71 4.93 11.56
CA THR A 95 10.94 3.48 11.68
C THR A 95 11.73 2.91 10.49
N THR A 96 12.15 1.66 10.57
CA THR A 96 12.89 0.97 9.47
C THR A 96 11.94 0.51 8.36
N ALA A 97 12.46 0.31 7.15
CA ALA A 97 11.66 -0.19 6.02
C ALA A 97 11.13 -1.60 6.29
N SER A 98 11.94 -2.44 6.94
CA SER A 98 11.55 -3.80 7.35
C SER A 98 10.40 -3.80 8.36
N GLN A 99 10.40 -2.86 9.30
CA GLN A 99 9.30 -2.69 10.26
C GLN A 99 8.02 -2.22 9.57
N MET A 100 8.10 -1.22 8.68
CA MET A 100 6.94 -0.74 7.92
C MET A 100 6.29 -1.89 7.13
N GLY A 101 7.10 -2.62 6.36
CA GLY A 101 6.63 -3.77 5.59
C GLY A 101 5.94 -4.83 6.47
N MET A 102 6.39 -5.02 7.71
CA MET A 102 5.73 -5.93 8.66
C MET A 102 4.35 -5.43 9.09
N ILE A 103 4.21 -4.13 9.31
CA ILE A 103 2.90 -3.53 9.63
C ILE A 103 1.92 -3.68 8.46
N CYS A 104 2.39 -3.72 7.21
CA CYS A 104 1.53 -3.97 6.05
C CYS A 104 0.78 -5.32 6.11
N ALA A 105 1.31 -6.33 6.82
CA ALA A 105 0.62 -7.61 7.01
C ALA A 105 -0.72 -7.46 7.78
N THR A 106 -0.94 -6.34 8.46
CA THR A 106 -2.22 -6.03 9.12
C THR A 106 -3.30 -5.55 8.17
N LEU A 107 -2.97 -5.20 6.92
CA LEU A 107 -3.94 -4.62 5.98
C LEU A 107 -5.11 -5.57 5.64
N PRO A 108 -4.92 -6.87 5.34
CA PRO A 108 -6.05 -7.77 5.05
C PRO A 108 -7.06 -7.85 6.20
N LEU A 109 -6.55 -7.80 7.44
CA LEU A 109 -7.34 -7.79 8.67
C LEU A 109 -8.18 -6.52 8.78
N ILE A 110 -7.58 -5.35 8.52
CA ILE A 110 -8.28 -4.07 8.52
C ILE A 110 -9.34 -4.03 7.41
N VAL A 111 -9.00 -4.50 6.20
CA VAL A 111 -9.96 -4.60 5.08
C VAL A 111 -11.14 -5.49 5.44
N ALA A 112 -10.92 -6.63 6.09
CA ALA A 112 -11.99 -7.51 6.53
C ALA A 112 -12.93 -6.84 7.55
N VAL A 113 -12.37 -6.07 8.49
CA VAL A 113 -13.17 -5.28 9.45
C VAL A 113 -13.96 -4.17 8.74
N VAL A 114 -13.36 -3.47 7.78
CA VAL A 114 -14.06 -2.44 6.98
C VAL A 114 -15.17 -3.08 6.14
N ALA A 115 -14.90 -4.22 5.50
CA ALA A 115 -15.89 -4.97 4.73
C ALA A 115 -17.05 -5.43 5.62
N TRP A 116 -16.80 -5.91 6.83
CA TRP A 116 -17.84 -6.21 7.80
C TRP A 116 -18.73 -5.01 8.13
N ILE A 117 -18.13 -3.85 8.41
CA ILE A 117 -18.90 -2.63 8.78
C ILE A 117 -19.71 -2.11 7.58
N VAL A 118 -19.11 -2.08 6.39
CA VAL A 118 -19.69 -1.43 5.20
C VAL A 118 -20.61 -2.37 4.42
N LEU A 119 -20.18 -3.61 4.21
CA LEU A 119 -20.88 -4.63 3.43
C LEU A 119 -21.77 -5.53 4.29
N LYS A 120 -21.71 -5.41 5.63
CA LYS A 120 -22.46 -6.24 6.58
C LYS A 120 -22.20 -7.74 6.41
N GLU A 121 -20.98 -8.10 6.02
CA GLU A 121 -20.53 -9.49 5.97
C GLU A 121 -20.53 -10.10 7.39
N THR A 122 -20.21 -11.39 7.55
CA THR A 122 -20.09 -11.99 8.88
C THR A 122 -18.61 -12.15 9.25
N ILE A 123 -18.25 -11.74 10.46
CA ILE A 123 -16.91 -11.97 11.01
C ILE A 123 -16.94 -13.25 11.84
N SER A 124 -16.01 -14.16 11.56
CA SER A 124 -15.84 -15.36 12.37
C SER A 124 -15.02 -15.08 13.63
N ARG A 125 -15.18 -15.94 14.65
CA ARG A 125 -14.36 -15.89 15.87
C ARG A 125 -12.86 -16.05 15.58
N ARG A 126 -12.51 -16.81 14.52
CA ARG A 126 -11.12 -17.01 14.08
C ARG A 126 -10.53 -15.75 13.49
N MET A 127 -11.29 -15.02 12.68
CA MET A 127 -10.90 -13.71 12.16
C MET A 127 -10.61 -12.73 13.30
N ILE A 128 -11.47 -12.67 14.33
CA ILE A 128 -11.26 -11.82 15.51
C ILE A 128 -9.99 -12.24 16.26
N ALA A 129 -9.82 -13.53 16.54
CA ALA A 129 -8.64 -14.03 17.25
C ALA A 129 -7.34 -13.73 16.48
N GLY A 130 -7.33 -13.95 15.17
CA GLY A 130 -6.20 -13.64 14.30
C GLY A 130 -5.91 -12.14 14.22
N PHE A 131 -6.95 -11.30 14.18
CA PHE A 131 -6.81 -9.83 14.26
C PHE A 131 -6.07 -9.42 15.55
N PHE A 132 -6.55 -9.88 16.71
CA PHE A 132 -5.91 -9.55 17.98
C PHE A 132 -4.48 -10.07 18.07
N MET A 133 -4.22 -11.28 17.59
CA MET A 133 -2.87 -11.85 17.55
C MET A 133 -1.92 -11.01 16.69
N ALA A 134 -2.37 -10.55 15.52
CA ALA A 134 -1.56 -9.70 14.66
C ALA A 134 -1.30 -8.32 15.26
N ILE A 135 -2.29 -7.70 15.91
CA ILE A 135 -2.12 -6.41 16.59
C ILE A 135 -1.15 -6.55 17.78
N VAL A 136 -1.27 -7.60 18.59
CA VAL A 136 -0.32 -7.86 19.69
C VAL A 136 1.09 -8.09 19.14
N GLY A 137 1.22 -8.87 18.06
CA GLY A 137 2.49 -9.05 17.35
C GLY A 137 3.08 -7.73 16.86
N ALA A 138 2.28 -6.86 16.25
CA ALA A 138 2.73 -5.55 15.77
C ALA A 138 3.16 -4.61 16.92
N CYS A 139 2.43 -4.62 18.04
CA CYS A 139 2.83 -3.88 19.24
C CYS A 139 4.14 -4.43 19.81
N TRP A 140 4.28 -5.75 19.93
CA TRP A 140 5.50 -6.39 20.42
C TRP A 140 6.69 -6.08 19.50
N LEU A 141 6.49 -6.13 18.18
CA LEU A 141 7.48 -5.78 17.18
C LEU A 141 7.98 -4.34 17.38
N SER A 142 7.04 -3.41 17.60
CA SER A 142 7.32 -1.98 17.80
C SER A 142 8.08 -1.71 19.10
N ILE A 143 7.73 -2.40 20.19
CA ILE A 143 8.39 -2.25 21.50
C ILE A 143 9.80 -2.87 21.48
N SER A 144 9.97 -3.93 20.70
CA SER A 144 11.26 -4.63 20.59
C SER A 144 12.23 -3.97 19.61
N ALA A 145 11.79 -2.93 18.90
CA ALA A 145 12.61 -2.23 17.92
C ALA A 145 13.54 -1.23 18.61
N GLU A 146 14.80 -1.24 18.19
CA GLU A 146 15.83 -0.33 18.70
C GLU A 146 15.89 0.95 17.87
N SER A 147 16.05 2.09 18.56
CA SER A 147 16.23 3.37 17.89
C SER A 147 17.58 3.43 17.17
N SER A 148 17.60 4.03 15.99
CA SER A 148 18.81 4.30 15.21
C SER A 148 18.70 5.65 14.49
N PRO A 149 19.77 6.19 13.89
CA PRO A 149 19.69 7.44 13.12
C PRO A 149 18.65 7.39 11.99
N ASP A 150 18.50 6.23 11.35
CA ASP A 150 17.52 6.01 10.29
C ASP A 150 16.13 5.60 10.83
N ALA A 151 15.99 5.32 12.14
CA ALA A 151 14.72 4.94 12.77
C ALA A 151 14.68 5.47 14.22
N PRO A 152 14.56 6.79 14.42
CA PRO A 152 14.71 7.41 15.73
C PRO A 152 13.58 7.06 16.71
N ASN A 153 12.37 6.81 16.20
CA ASN A 153 11.21 6.47 17.02
C ASN A 153 10.38 5.36 16.35
N PRO A 154 10.83 4.08 16.43
CA PRO A 154 10.19 2.99 15.71
C PRO A 154 8.71 2.80 16.06
N ALA A 155 8.33 2.96 17.33
CA ALA A 155 6.94 2.79 17.75
C ALA A 155 6.01 3.84 17.13
N LEU A 156 6.43 5.11 17.09
CA LEU A 156 5.67 6.16 16.42
C LEU A 156 5.61 5.94 14.91
N GLY A 157 6.72 5.54 14.30
CA GLY A 157 6.76 5.23 12.88
C GLY A 157 5.83 4.09 12.49
N ASN A 158 5.84 3.00 13.27
CA ASN A 158 4.94 1.86 13.06
C ASN A 158 3.47 2.22 13.28
N PHE A 159 3.17 3.13 14.22
CA PHE A 159 1.82 3.66 14.39
C PHE A 159 1.36 4.47 13.17
N TYR A 160 2.23 5.32 12.60
CA TYR A 160 1.92 6.00 11.36
C TYR A 160 1.70 5.02 10.20
N GLU A 161 2.53 3.97 10.09
CA GLU A 161 2.33 2.94 9.07
C GLU A 161 1.00 2.20 9.25
N PHE A 162 0.59 1.93 10.48
CA PHE A 162 -0.73 1.36 10.76
C PHE A 162 -1.86 2.31 10.30
N LEU A 163 -1.74 3.61 10.52
CA LEU A 163 -2.69 4.60 10.00
C LEU A 163 -2.70 4.63 8.47
N ALA A 164 -1.54 4.49 7.83
CA ALA A 164 -1.44 4.33 6.37
C ALA A 164 -2.21 3.08 5.92
N MET A 165 -2.10 1.94 6.61
CA MET A 165 -2.88 0.74 6.30
C MET A 165 -4.39 0.93 6.47
N VAL A 166 -4.83 1.73 7.44
CA VAL A 166 -6.25 2.13 7.55
C VAL A 166 -6.71 2.93 6.34
N CYS A 167 -5.88 3.87 5.86
CA CYS A 167 -6.15 4.59 4.62
C CYS A 167 -6.19 3.65 3.40
N ALA A 168 -5.23 2.74 3.27
CA ALA A 168 -5.18 1.76 2.20
C ALA A 168 -6.44 0.87 2.19
N ALA A 169 -6.96 0.48 3.35
CA ALA A 169 -8.22 -0.27 3.41
C ALA A 169 -9.42 0.52 2.85
N GLY A 170 -9.51 1.82 3.15
CA GLY A 170 -10.51 2.71 2.57
C GLY A 170 -10.38 2.86 1.05
N TYR A 171 -9.15 2.96 0.55
CA TYR A 171 -8.85 2.97 -0.88
C TYR A 171 -9.25 1.66 -1.56
N ILE A 172 -8.79 0.50 -1.06
CA ILE A 172 -9.02 -0.81 -1.69
C ILE A 172 -10.51 -1.11 -1.80
N THR A 173 -11.27 -0.86 -0.74
CA THR A 173 -12.72 -1.09 -0.70
C THR A 173 -13.46 -0.18 -1.70
N THR A 174 -13.09 1.10 -1.76
CA THR A 174 -13.68 2.05 -2.70
C THR A 174 -13.27 1.77 -4.15
N CYS A 175 -12.01 1.44 -4.38
CA CYS A 175 -11.47 1.08 -5.69
C CYS A 175 -12.15 -0.19 -6.24
N LYS A 176 -12.37 -1.21 -5.41
CA LYS A 176 -13.11 -2.42 -5.83
C LYS A 176 -14.51 -2.09 -6.33
N TYR A 177 -15.22 -1.15 -5.70
CA TYR A 177 -16.51 -0.70 -6.19
C TYR A 177 -16.41 0.06 -7.52
N LEU A 178 -15.44 0.97 -7.65
CA LEU A 178 -15.27 1.80 -8.84
C LEU A 178 -14.76 1.02 -10.06
N THR A 179 -13.91 0.02 -9.87
CA THR A 179 -13.34 -0.82 -10.95
C THR A 179 -14.36 -1.65 -11.73
N SER A 180 -15.61 -1.75 -11.22
CA SER A 180 -16.73 -2.34 -11.97
C SER A 180 -17.18 -1.48 -13.16
N ARG A 181 -16.86 -0.18 -13.16
CA ARG A 181 -17.32 0.81 -14.16
C ARG A 181 -16.21 1.65 -14.74
N TYR A 182 -15.14 1.88 -13.98
CA TYR A 182 -13.98 2.65 -14.39
C TYR A 182 -12.81 1.72 -14.70
N SER A 183 -12.02 2.06 -15.70
CA SER A 183 -10.77 1.35 -15.97
C SER A 183 -9.85 1.46 -14.73
N PRO A 184 -9.25 0.34 -14.27
CA PRO A 184 -8.21 0.34 -13.23
C PRO A 184 -7.12 1.39 -13.46
N PHE A 185 -6.72 1.55 -14.71
CA PHE A 185 -5.67 2.49 -15.11
C PHE A 185 -6.12 3.95 -15.05
N PHE A 186 -7.41 4.23 -15.35
CA PHE A 186 -8.00 5.56 -15.17
C PHE A 186 -8.01 5.94 -13.69
N LEU A 187 -8.40 5.02 -12.81
CA LEU A 187 -8.40 5.27 -11.37
C LEU A 187 -6.99 5.58 -10.84
N THR A 188 -5.97 4.84 -11.28
CA THR A 188 -4.57 5.13 -10.93
C THR A 188 -4.11 6.49 -11.46
N ALA A 189 -4.51 6.86 -12.69
CA ALA A 189 -4.19 8.17 -13.25
C ALA A 189 -4.79 9.31 -12.41
N ILE A 190 -6.07 9.19 -12.04
CA ILE A 190 -6.75 10.15 -11.16
C ILE A 190 -6.02 10.27 -9.81
N GLN A 191 -5.60 9.14 -9.20
CA GLN A 191 -4.80 9.17 -7.98
C GLN A 191 -3.51 9.96 -8.17
N ALA A 192 -2.74 9.71 -9.24
CA ALA A 192 -1.51 10.44 -9.51
C ALA A 192 -1.74 11.95 -9.66
N PHE A 193 -2.75 12.36 -10.45
CA PHE A 193 -3.06 13.79 -10.65
C PHE A 193 -3.54 14.47 -9.37
N VAL A 194 -4.45 13.83 -8.62
CA VAL A 194 -4.93 14.38 -7.33
C VAL A 194 -3.79 14.46 -6.33
N GLY A 195 -2.92 13.45 -6.27
CA GLY A 195 -1.73 13.46 -5.43
C GLY A 195 -0.79 14.61 -5.79
N ALA A 196 -0.52 14.83 -7.08
CA ALA A 196 0.34 15.94 -7.51
C ALA A 196 -0.22 17.30 -7.07
N VAL A 197 -1.53 17.51 -7.22
CA VAL A 197 -2.20 18.76 -6.78
C VAL A 197 -2.19 18.89 -5.26
N PHE A 198 -2.48 17.81 -4.53
CA PHE A 198 -2.57 17.82 -3.08
C PHE A 198 -1.21 18.05 -2.41
N PHE A 199 -0.14 17.43 -2.91
CA PHE A 199 1.20 17.54 -2.36
C PHE A 199 1.98 18.76 -2.87
N LEU A 200 1.51 19.45 -3.92
CA LEU A 200 2.13 20.69 -4.41
C LEU A 200 2.27 21.76 -3.30
N PRO A 201 1.19 22.18 -2.60
CA PRO A 201 1.34 23.16 -1.53
C PRO A 201 2.25 22.63 -0.43
N LEU A 202 2.10 21.36 -0.02
CA LEU A 202 2.90 20.68 1.01
C LEU A 202 4.40 20.72 0.70
N ALA A 203 4.80 20.49 -0.55
CA ALA A 203 6.20 20.56 -0.97
C ALA A 203 6.76 21.99 -1.05
N LEU A 204 5.89 23.01 -1.10
CA LEU A 204 6.25 24.43 -1.15
C LEU A 204 6.06 25.14 0.19
N PHE A 205 5.59 24.45 1.24
CA PHE A 205 5.46 25.04 2.57
C PHE A 205 6.84 25.50 3.07
N PRO A 206 6.93 26.60 3.84
CA PRO A 206 8.22 27.13 4.32
C PRO A 206 9.04 26.15 5.17
N GLU A 207 8.38 25.17 5.79
CA GLU A 207 9.04 24.12 6.57
C GLU A 207 9.67 23.04 5.67
N SER A 208 9.21 22.90 4.42
CA SER A 208 9.78 21.98 3.45
C SER A 208 10.97 22.59 2.74
N THR A 209 12.05 21.82 2.66
CA THR A 209 13.28 22.28 2.00
C THR A 209 13.33 21.79 0.56
N LEU A 210 13.27 22.73 -0.38
CA LEU A 210 13.51 22.42 -1.79
C LEU A 210 14.99 22.05 -2.00
N PRO A 211 15.30 21.06 -2.84
CA PRO A 211 16.68 20.68 -3.09
C PRO A 211 17.44 21.77 -3.83
N ALA A 212 18.59 22.17 -3.28
CA ALA A 212 19.52 23.08 -3.97
C ALA A 212 20.23 22.40 -5.14
N THR A 213 20.39 21.07 -5.08
CA THR A 213 21.04 20.25 -6.10
C THR A 213 20.32 18.93 -6.29
N PHE A 214 20.32 18.42 -7.52
CA PHE A 214 19.73 17.11 -7.82
C PHE A 214 20.76 15.98 -7.63
N GLU A 215 20.74 15.33 -6.46
CA GLU A 215 21.55 14.13 -6.21
C GLU A 215 21.00 12.95 -7.03
N THR A 216 21.91 12.17 -7.62
CA THR A 216 21.58 11.17 -8.65
C THR A 216 20.75 10.02 -8.08
N THR A 217 21.12 9.52 -6.90
CA THR A 217 20.46 8.39 -6.24
C THR A 217 19.04 8.76 -5.80
N ALA A 218 18.87 9.90 -5.13
CA ALA A 218 17.60 10.41 -4.66
C ALA A 218 16.68 10.78 -5.83
N THR A 219 17.20 11.44 -6.87
CA THR A 219 16.43 11.73 -8.09
C THR A 219 16.00 10.45 -8.78
N GLY A 220 16.91 9.47 -8.93
CA GLY A 220 16.60 8.16 -9.48
C GLY A 220 15.52 7.44 -8.69
N ALA A 221 15.55 7.52 -7.35
CA ALA A 221 14.52 6.97 -6.49
C ALA A 221 13.16 7.66 -6.67
N VAL A 222 13.11 9.00 -6.81
CA VAL A 222 11.86 9.72 -7.10
C VAL A 222 11.27 9.28 -8.45
N VAL A 223 12.11 9.16 -9.49
CA VAL A 223 11.67 8.70 -10.81
C VAL A 223 11.15 7.27 -10.75
N TYR A 224 11.86 6.38 -10.05
CA TYR A 224 11.44 5.01 -9.80
C TYR A 224 10.09 4.94 -9.07
N LEU A 225 9.93 5.71 -7.99
CA LEU A 225 8.71 5.78 -7.20
C LEU A 225 7.51 6.26 -8.02
N GLY A 226 7.70 7.18 -8.97
CA GLY A 226 6.64 7.66 -9.84
C GLY A 226 6.34 6.71 -11.01
N ALA A 227 7.33 6.46 -11.85
CA ALA A 227 7.15 5.75 -13.11
C ALA A 227 7.01 4.23 -12.95
N VAL A 228 7.62 3.62 -11.94
CA VAL A 228 7.57 2.17 -11.73
C VAL A 228 6.59 1.82 -10.63
N VAL A 229 6.68 2.47 -9.47
CA VAL A 229 5.80 2.13 -8.34
C VAL A 229 4.41 2.74 -8.50
N THR A 230 4.28 4.06 -8.63
CA THR A 230 2.97 4.71 -8.70
C THR A 230 2.20 4.32 -9.97
N LEU A 231 2.85 4.30 -11.13
CA LEU A 231 2.23 3.85 -12.38
C LEU A 231 2.10 2.31 -12.43
N GLY A 232 3.22 1.60 -12.27
CA GLY A 232 3.29 0.15 -12.48
C GLY A 232 2.65 -0.66 -11.36
N ALA A 233 3.03 -0.44 -10.10
CA ALA A 233 2.51 -1.24 -8.98
C ALA A 233 1.01 -1.04 -8.78
N TYR A 234 0.54 0.22 -8.69
CA TYR A 234 -0.90 0.49 -8.54
C TYR A 234 -1.70 0.07 -9.76
N GLY A 235 -1.16 0.24 -10.98
CA GLY A 235 -1.81 -0.24 -12.21
C GLY A 235 -1.99 -1.77 -12.18
N CYS A 236 -0.94 -2.51 -11.81
CA CYS A 236 -0.99 -3.96 -11.67
C CYS A 236 -1.94 -4.39 -10.54
N TYR A 237 -1.91 -3.72 -9.39
CA TYR A 237 -2.76 -4.04 -8.25
C TYR A 237 -4.23 -3.76 -8.54
N ASN A 238 -4.57 -2.58 -9.07
CA ASN A 238 -5.93 -2.24 -9.48
C ASN A 238 -6.46 -3.22 -10.54
N TYR A 239 -5.61 -3.63 -11.49
CA TYR A 239 -5.98 -4.68 -12.45
C TYR A 239 -6.29 -6.00 -11.74
N GLY A 240 -5.43 -6.45 -10.82
CA GLY A 240 -5.65 -7.65 -10.01
C GLY A 240 -6.96 -7.59 -9.22
N VAL A 241 -7.21 -6.48 -8.51
CA VAL A 241 -8.44 -6.22 -7.75
C VAL A 241 -9.68 -6.21 -8.66
N SER A 242 -9.56 -5.74 -9.90
CA SER A 242 -10.69 -5.78 -10.85
C SER A 242 -11.05 -7.21 -11.29
N LYS A 243 -10.11 -8.16 -11.23
CA LYS A 243 -10.27 -9.54 -11.72
C LYS A 243 -10.46 -10.58 -10.63
N LEU A 244 -10.01 -10.30 -9.40
CA LEU A 244 -10.10 -11.22 -8.27
C LEU A 244 -10.94 -10.63 -7.13
N PRO A 245 -11.48 -11.46 -6.22
CA PRO A 245 -12.09 -10.98 -4.98
C PRO A 245 -11.11 -10.11 -4.18
N ALA A 246 -11.63 -9.09 -3.48
CA ALA A 246 -10.80 -8.16 -2.73
C ALA A 246 -9.95 -8.87 -1.67
N SER A 247 -10.53 -9.87 -0.99
CA SER A 247 -9.85 -10.72 0.01
C SER A 247 -8.68 -11.53 -0.58
N GLN A 248 -8.79 -12.00 -1.82
CA GLN A 248 -7.70 -12.70 -2.50
C GLN A 248 -6.60 -11.72 -2.91
N ALA A 249 -6.96 -10.55 -3.44
CA ALA A 249 -5.98 -9.55 -3.85
C ALA A 249 -5.19 -9.00 -2.66
N THR A 250 -5.85 -8.70 -1.55
CA THR A 250 -5.19 -8.21 -0.32
C THR A 250 -4.31 -9.27 0.32
N ALA A 251 -4.60 -10.58 0.16
CA ALA A 251 -3.73 -11.63 0.68
C ALA A 251 -2.31 -11.59 0.10
N PHE A 252 -2.12 -11.09 -1.13
CA PHE A 252 -0.78 -10.92 -1.72
C PHE A 252 0.07 -9.89 -0.97
N ILE A 253 -0.55 -8.90 -0.31
CA ILE A 253 0.13 -7.87 0.48
C ILE A 253 0.92 -8.50 1.64
N ASN A 254 0.54 -9.69 2.11
CA ASN A 254 1.33 -10.43 3.11
C ASN A 254 2.73 -10.85 2.61
N LEU A 255 3.01 -10.75 1.31
CA LEU A 255 4.34 -10.96 0.76
C LEU A 255 5.24 -9.72 0.86
N ILE A 256 4.67 -8.52 1.03
CA ILE A 256 5.42 -7.28 1.23
C ILE A 256 6.43 -7.44 2.38
N PRO A 257 6.04 -7.87 3.60
CA PRO A 257 6.99 -8.03 4.69
C PRO A 257 8.19 -8.92 4.37
N VAL A 258 7.98 -9.99 3.61
CA VAL A 258 9.04 -10.91 3.20
C VAL A 258 10.05 -10.19 2.31
N PHE A 259 9.57 -9.50 1.29
CA PHE A 259 10.42 -8.76 0.37
C PHE A 259 11.07 -7.55 1.03
N THR A 260 10.37 -6.83 1.92
CA THR A 260 10.95 -5.67 2.62
C THR A 260 12.05 -6.07 3.59
N ILE A 261 11.91 -7.20 4.30
CA ILE A 261 12.98 -7.71 5.17
C ILE A 261 14.22 -8.07 4.34
N ILE A 262 14.03 -8.77 3.22
CA ILE A 262 15.13 -9.16 2.33
C ILE A 262 15.82 -7.91 1.76
N LEU A 263 15.06 -6.98 1.20
CA LEU A 263 15.61 -5.77 0.58
C LEU A 263 16.19 -4.80 1.61
N GLY A 264 15.56 -4.67 2.78
CA GLY A 264 16.05 -3.87 3.90
C GLY A 264 17.39 -4.38 4.40
N TRP A 265 17.53 -5.70 4.54
CA TRP A 265 18.81 -6.32 4.90
C TRP A 265 19.88 -6.14 3.83
N LEU A 266 19.56 -6.39 2.55
CA LEU A 266 20.53 -6.35 1.45
C LEU A 266 20.99 -4.93 1.09
N ILE A 267 20.09 -3.94 1.10
CA ILE A 267 20.34 -2.60 0.55
C ILE A 267 20.58 -1.58 1.67
N LEU A 268 19.81 -1.66 2.76
CA LEU A 268 19.90 -0.71 3.87
C LEU A 268 20.71 -1.25 5.05
N GLY A 269 21.05 -2.54 5.07
CA GLY A 269 21.74 -3.18 6.18
C GLY A 269 20.87 -3.37 7.42
N GLU A 270 19.54 -3.28 7.29
CA GLU A 270 18.61 -3.45 8.41
C GLU A 270 18.67 -4.88 8.96
N ARG A 271 18.58 -5.01 10.29
CA ARG A 271 18.57 -6.31 10.96
C ARG A 271 17.53 -6.32 12.05
N PHE A 272 16.73 -7.38 12.08
CA PHE A 272 15.88 -7.67 13.23
C PHE A 272 16.70 -8.33 14.32
N ASN A 273 16.47 -7.91 15.56
CA ASN A 273 16.89 -8.68 16.71
C ASN A 273 15.98 -9.91 16.89
N PHE A 274 16.38 -10.81 17.78
CA PHE A 274 15.67 -12.05 18.02
C PHE A 274 14.19 -11.84 18.42
N MET A 275 13.91 -10.81 19.23
CA MET A 275 12.54 -10.51 19.68
C MET A 275 11.67 -10.01 18.53
N GLN A 276 12.23 -9.23 17.61
CA GLN A 276 11.52 -8.77 16.41
C GLN A 276 11.17 -9.93 15.47
N TYR A 277 12.02 -10.96 15.35
CA TYR A 277 11.66 -12.17 14.59
C TYR A 277 10.50 -12.94 15.23
N LEU A 278 10.47 -13.09 16.55
CA LEU A 278 9.35 -13.73 17.25
C LEU A 278 8.05 -12.92 17.10
N ALA A 279 8.14 -11.60 17.21
CA ALA A 279 6.99 -10.72 17.00
C ALA A 279 6.46 -10.79 15.56
N ALA A 280 7.36 -10.79 14.56
CA ALA A 280 6.98 -10.97 13.16
C ALA A 280 6.29 -12.32 12.92
N ALA A 281 6.81 -13.41 13.53
CA ALA A 281 6.17 -14.71 13.46
C ALA A 281 4.75 -14.71 14.06
N MET A 282 4.53 -13.97 15.16
CA MET A 282 3.21 -13.78 15.76
C MET A 282 2.27 -12.98 14.84
N VAL A 283 2.76 -11.94 14.17
CA VAL A 283 1.98 -11.19 13.17
C VAL A 283 1.49 -12.13 12.06
N PHE A 284 2.40 -12.90 11.47
CA PHE A 284 2.04 -13.87 10.43
C PHE A 284 1.11 -14.97 10.93
N ALA A 285 1.32 -15.49 12.13
CA ALA A 285 0.43 -16.47 12.73
C ALA A 285 -0.99 -15.89 12.90
N GLY A 286 -1.12 -14.64 13.35
CA GLY A 286 -2.40 -13.95 13.45
C GLY A 286 -3.09 -13.80 12.10
N VAL A 287 -2.34 -13.42 11.07
CA VAL A 287 -2.85 -13.37 9.69
C VAL A 287 -3.33 -14.73 9.22
N ILE A 288 -2.55 -15.80 9.41
CA ILE A 288 -2.93 -17.16 8.99
C ILE A 288 -4.18 -17.63 9.74
N VAL A 289 -4.25 -17.42 11.07
CA VAL A 289 -5.42 -17.77 11.89
C VAL A 289 -6.67 -17.01 11.44
N SER A 290 -6.50 -15.76 10.97
CA SER A 290 -7.61 -14.94 10.51
C SER A 290 -8.18 -15.34 9.15
N GLN A 291 -7.41 -16.10 8.36
CA GLN A 291 -7.84 -16.58 7.06
C GLN A 291 -8.79 -17.75 7.25
N ASP A 292 -10.09 -17.47 7.23
CA ASP A 292 -11.11 -18.49 7.23
C ASP A 292 -11.47 -18.91 5.79
N ASN A 293 -11.37 -20.22 5.52
CA ASN A 293 -11.77 -20.81 4.25
C ASN A 293 -13.31 -20.89 4.06
N THR A 294 -14.11 -20.50 5.06
CA THR A 294 -15.57 -20.67 5.06
C THR A 294 -16.31 -19.78 4.06
N GLY A 295 -15.76 -18.62 3.68
CA GLY A 295 -16.30 -17.82 2.56
C GLY A 295 -16.10 -18.47 1.18
N ARG A 296 -15.21 -19.46 1.09
CA ARG A 296 -14.94 -20.23 -0.13
C ARG A 296 -15.97 -21.35 -0.33
N GLU A 297 -16.60 -21.84 0.73
CA GLU A 297 -17.64 -22.88 0.68
C GLU A 297 -19.02 -22.30 0.33
N ALA A 298 -19.37 -21.12 0.84
CA ALA A 298 -20.65 -20.47 0.54
C ALA A 298 -20.79 -20.05 -0.95
N ALA A 299 -19.70 -19.60 -1.58
CA ALA A 299 -19.70 -19.22 -3.00
C ALA A 299 -19.69 -20.43 -3.96
N VAL A 300 -19.34 -21.62 -3.47
CA VAL A 300 -19.38 -22.87 -4.25
C VAL A 300 -20.71 -23.60 -4.09
N SER A 301 -21.45 -23.35 -3.00
CA SER A 301 -22.81 -23.89 -2.82
C SER A 301 -23.90 -23.14 -3.61
N GLU A 302 -23.61 -21.96 -4.17
CA GLU A 302 -24.55 -21.15 -4.96
C GLU A 302 -24.30 -21.21 -6.49
N THR A 303 -23.36 -22.05 -6.94
CA THR A 303 -23.10 -22.36 -8.37
C THR A 303 -23.40 -23.81 -8.70
#